data_AF-A0A535UG09-F1
#
_entry.id   AF-A0A535UG09-F1
#
_cell.length_a   1.000
_cell.length_b   1.000
_cell.length_c   1.000
_cell.angle_alpha   90.00
_cell.angle_beta   90.00
_cell.angle_gamma   90.00
#
_symmetry.space_group_name_H-M   'P 1'
#
loop_
_entity.id
_entity.type
_entity.pdbx_description
1 polymer ?
#
loop_
_entity_poly.entity_id
_entity_poly.type
_entity_poly.pdbx_seq_one_letter_code
_entity_poly.pdbx_strand_id
1 'polypeptide(L)'
;MEDSHVVDVLLEWLRVRDRGGRPLPLGYVGLTDELENSALLHRMLTGRAPLAEAPPRSYGQPWYALVEDGVASNCELVPLKDRLGASPKVSINQTAWEVVGIIDGGYVVRYGRGQPLYVAERSPADPARWRLRRQDLWLAGDGVTPEL
;
A
#
# COMPACT_ATOMS: atom_id res chain seq x y z
N MET A 1 11.41 4.23 -32.29
CA MET A 1 10.41 3.28 -31.73
C MET A 1 10.31 3.42 -30.21
N GLU A 2 11.33 3.93 -29.51
CA GLU A 2 11.32 4.17 -28.05
C GLU A 2 10.43 5.34 -27.60
N ASP A 3 10.35 6.44 -28.37
CA ASP A 3 9.62 7.64 -27.93
C ASP A 3 8.10 7.43 -27.77
N SER A 4 7.47 6.62 -28.64
CA SER A 4 6.04 6.33 -28.56
C SER A 4 5.68 5.55 -27.30
N HIS A 5 6.55 4.63 -26.87
CA HIS A 5 6.31 3.82 -25.68
C HIS A 5 6.36 4.66 -24.40
N VAL A 6 7.33 5.57 -24.29
CA VAL A 6 7.44 6.47 -23.14
C VAL A 6 6.23 7.39 -23.05
N VAL A 7 5.74 7.91 -24.18
CA VAL A 7 4.53 8.73 -24.23
C VAL A 7 3.30 7.94 -23.79
N ASP A 8 3.12 6.70 -24.26
CA ASP A 8 2.00 5.84 -23.85
C ASP A 8 2.03 5.54 -22.34
N VAL A 9 3.21 5.26 -21.80
CA VAL A 9 3.43 5.04 -20.36
C VAL A 9 3.09 6.29 -19.55
N LEU A 10 3.52 7.48 -20.00
CA LEU A 10 3.20 8.75 -19.35
C LEU A 10 1.68 9.03 -19.37
N LEU A 11 1.01 8.79 -20.49
CA LEU A 11 -0.45 8.97 -20.60
C LEU A 11 -1.20 8.03 -19.65
N GLU A 12 -0.78 6.77 -19.55
CA GLU A 12 -1.41 5.83 -18.64
C GLU A 12 -1.09 6.15 -17.16
N TRP A 13 0.12 6.64 -16.86
CA TRP A 13 0.47 7.16 -15.53
C TRP A 13 -0.46 8.29 -15.09
N LEU A 14 -0.75 9.24 -15.99
CA LEU A 14 -1.69 10.33 -15.73
C LEU A 14 -3.10 9.81 -15.44
N ARG A 15 -3.59 8.84 -16.22
CA ARG A 15 -4.92 8.23 -16.00
C ARG A 15 -5.05 7.51 -14.66
N VAL A 16 -4.00 6.83 -14.22
CA VAL A 16 -4.00 6.16 -12.91
C VAL A 16 -4.04 7.19 -11.77
N ARG A 17 -3.30 8.29 -11.89
CA ARG A 17 -3.33 9.38 -10.90
C ARG A 17 -4.70 10.04 -10.80
N ASP A 18 -5.33 10.33 -11.94
CA ASP A 18 -6.65 10.95 -12.00
C ASP A 18 -7.72 10.06 -11.36
N ARG A 19 -7.75 8.76 -11.71
CA ARG A 19 -8.62 7.76 -11.07
C ARG A 19 -8.38 7.66 -9.55
N GLY A 20 -7.14 7.83 -9.12
CA GLY A 20 -6.75 7.83 -7.70
C GLY A 20 -7.02 9.14 -6.96
N GLY A 21 -7.65 10.14 -7.60
CA GLY A 21 -7.95 11.44 -7.00
C GLY A 21 -6.71 12.27 -6.68
N ARG A 22 -5.59 12.02 -7.37
CA ARG A 22 -4.36 12.83 -7.26
C ARG A 22 -4.27 13.76 -8.47
N PRO A 23 -4.75 15.00 -8.36
CA PRO A 23 -4.69 15.94 -9.47
C PRO A 23 -3.24 16.17 -9.91
N LEU A 24 -3.11 16.64 -11.15
CA LEU A 24 -1.83 17.06 -11.69
C LEU A 24 -1.24 18.18 -10.82
N PRO A 25 0.07 18.15 -10.54
CA PRO A 25 0.74 19.27 -9.89
C PRO A 25 0.58 20.54 -10.73
N LEU A 26 0.35 21.67 -10.07
CA LEU A 26 0.32 22.95 -10.75
C LEU A 26 1.75 23.39 -11.07
N GLY A 27 2.05 23.54 -12.35
CA GLY A 27 3.31 24.08 -12.84
C GLY A 27 4.39 23.03 -13.10
N TYR A 28 5.40 23.46 -13.86
CA TYR A 28 6.47 22.60 -14.36
C TYR A 28 7.28 21.94 -13.24
N VAL A 29 7.68 22.70 -12.22
CA VAL A 29 8.50 22.19 -11.11
C VAL A 29 7.81 21.03 -10.37
N GLY A 30 6.55 21.21 -9.99
CA GLY A 30 5.80 20.15 -9.31
C GLY A 30 5.55 18.93 -10.20
N LEU A 31 5.39 19.13 -11.51
CA LEU A 31 5.27 18.02 -12.46
C LEU A 31 6.59 17.24 -12.55
N THR A 32 7.72 17.93 -12.67
CA THR A 32 9.05 17.30 -12.74
C THR A 32 9.35 16.51 -11.47
N ASP A 33 9.13 17.10 -10.30
CA ASP A 33 9.31 16.42 -9.01
C ASP A 33 8.47 15.14 -8.93
N GLU A 34 7.23 15.19 -9.39
CA GLU A 34 6.35 14.02 -9.38
C GLU A 34 6.75 12.98 -10.43
N LEU A 35 7.26 13.37 -11.59
CA LEU A 35 7.78 12.42 -12.58
C LEU A 35 9.03 11.71 -12.05
N GLU A 36 10.00 12.47 -11.51
CA GLU A 36 11.26 11.95 -10.98
C GLU A 36 11.05 11.03 -9.78
N ASN A 37 10.10 11.36 -8.91
CA ASN A 37 9.81 10.60 -7.70
C ASN A 37 8.65 9.61 -7.89
N SER A 38 8.05 9.52 -9.08
CA SER A 38 6.97 8.57 -9.29
C SER A 38 7.49 7.17 -9.52
N ALA A 39 7.45 6.40 -8.45
CA ALA A 39 7.71 4.99 -8.54
C ALA A 39 6.61 4.21 -9.31
N LEU A 40 5.42 4.79 -9.55
CA LEU A 40 4.42 4.25 -10.48
C LEU A 40 4.91 4.40 -11.92
N LEU A 41 5.46 5.57 -12.27
CA LEU A 41 6.04 5.78 -13.59
C LEU A 41 7.23 4.85 -13.83
N HIS A 42 8.14 4.74 -12.85
CA HIS A 42 9.27 3.81 -12.92
C HIS A 42 8.82 2.34 -13.11
N ARG A 43 7.76 1.93 -12.41
CA ARG A 43 7.15 0.60 -12.58
C ARG A 43 6.70 0.36 -14.03
N MET A 44 6.02 1.33 -14.62
CA MET A 44 5.49 1.19 -15.97
C MET A 44 6.58 1.23 -17.04
N LEU A 45 7.60 2.08 -16.85
CA LEU A 45 8.79 2.15 -17.71
C LEU A 45 9.61 0.84 -17.69
N THR A 46 9.53 0.07 -16.60
CA THR A 46 10.17 -1.26 -16.48
C THR A 46 9.28 -2.40 -16.97
N GLY A 47 8.19 -2.10 -17.69
CA GLY A 47 7.30 -3.08 -18.31
C GLY A 47 6.32 -3.76 -17.33
N ARG A 48 6.22 -3.28 -16.09
CA ARG A 48 5.27 -3.82 -15.11
C ARG A 48 3.93 -3.09 -15.23
N ALA A 49 2.83 -3.84 -15.15
CA ALA A 49 1.48 -3.29 -15.24
C ALA A 49 1.21 -2.25 -14.13
N PRO A 50 0.49 -1.16 -14.42
CA PRO A 50 0.11 -0.18 -13.42
C PRO A 50 -0.72 -0.81 -12.30
N LEU A 51 -0.52 -0.33 -11.08
CA LEU A 51 -1.38 -0.72 -9.96
C LEU A 51 -2.73 -0.01 -10.08
N ALA A 52 -3.81 -0.70 -9.72
CA ALA A 52 -5.15 -0.14 -9.70
C ALA A 52 -5.27 1.04 -8.71
N GLU A 53 -4.50 0.99 -7.62
CA GLU A 53 -4.41 2.01 -6.60
C GLU A 53 -2.95 2.32 -6.25
N ALA A 54 -2.72 3.51 -5.67
CA ALA A 54 -1.39 3.86 -5.17
C ALA A 54 -0.99 2.88 -4.05
N PRO A 55 0.26 2.39 -4.04
CA PRO A 55 0.70 1.49 -2.99
C PRO A 55 0.66 2.19 -1.63
N PRO A 56 0.56 1.41 -0.54
CA PRO A 56 0.81 1.91 0.80
C PRO A 56 2.18 2.60 0.89
N ARG A 57 2.35 3.42 1.93
CA ARG A 57 3.64 4.04 2.23
C ARG A 57 4.33 3.34 3.39
N SER A 58 5.65 3.31 3.33
CA SER A 58 6.57 2.92 4.41
C SER A 58 7.60 4.03 4.55
N TYR A 59 7.63 4.69 5.71
CA TYR A 59 8.52 5.83 5.98
C TYR A 59 8.48 6.91 4.89
N GLY A 60 7.28 7.22 4.41
CA GLY A 60 7.04 8.22 3.36
C GLY A 60 7.23 7.72 1.92
N GLN A 61 7.86 6.56 1.72
CA GLN A 61 8.13 5.99 0.40
C GLN A 61 7.06 4.97 -0.03
N PRO A 62 6.72 4.88 -1.32
CA PRO A 62 5.85 3.82 -1.84
C PRO A 62 6.35 2.40 -1.52
N TRP A 63 5.46 1.53 -1.05
CA TRP A 63 5.80 0.17 -0.59
C TRP A 63 5.41 -0.91 -1.61
N TYR A 64 6.05 -0.92 -2.78
CA TYR A 64 5.72 -1.89 -3.84
C TYR A 64 5.93 -3.34 -3.43
N ALA A 65 7.02 -3.65 -2.72
CA ALA A 65 7.31 -5.01 -2.27
C ALA A 65 6.15 -5.62 -1.48
N LEU A 66 5.48 -4.85 -0.61
CA LEU A 66 4.30 -5.32 0.12
C LEU A 66 3.14 -5.68 -0.82
N VAL A 67 2.93 -4.88 -1.87
CA VAL A 67 1.84 -5.11 -2.85
C VAL A 67 2.15 -6.31 -3.74
N GLU A 68 3.41 -6.45 -4.18
CA GLU A 68 3.86 -7.47 -5.11
C GLU A 68 4.05 -8.83 -4.45
N ASP A 69 4.83 -8.87 -3.38
CA ASP A 69 5.16 -10.11 -2.66
C ASP A 69 4.01 -10.50 -1.72
N GLY A 70 3.14 -9.55 -1.38
CA GLY A 70 2.06 -9.75 -0.45
C GLY A 70 2.53 -9.95 1.00
N VAL A 71 3.81 -9.74 1.29
CA VAL A 71 4.39 -9.89 2.62
C VAL A 71 5.41 -8.82 2.91
N ALA A 72 5.50 -8.39 4.17
CA ALA A 72 6.59 -7.57 4.66
C ALA A 72 6.93 -7.91 6.11
N SER A 73 8.21 -7.91 6.46
CA SER A 73 8.69 -8.22 7.81
C SER A 73 9.29 -6.97 8.48
N ASN A 74 9.53 -7.06 9.79
CA ASN A 74 10.17 -6.00 10.60
C ASN A 74 9.41 -4.67 10.61
N CYS A 75 8.08 -4.73 10.53
CA CYS A 75 7.21 -3.55 10.56
C CYS A 75 7.11 -3.00 11.98
N GLU A 76 7.00 -1.68 12.08
CA GLU A 76 6.67 -0.95 13.30
C GLU A 76 5.17 -0.65 13.30
N LEU A 77 4.44 -1.19 14.28
CA LEU A 77 3.02 -0.92 14.46
C LEU A 77 2.78 -0.22 15.80
N VAL A 78 2.11 0.93 15.74
CA VAL A 78 1.72 1.73 16.91
C VAL A 78 0.23 2.07 16.82
N PRO A 79 -0.58 1.74 17.84
CA PRO A 79 -1.98 2.18 17.89
C PRO A 79 -2.08 3.71 17.87
N LEU A 80 -2.96 4.25 17.03
CA LEU A 80 -3.23 5.68 17.02
C LEU A 80 -4.37 5.98 18.00
N LYS A 81 -4.27 7.13 18.69
CA LYS A 81 -5.36 7.60 19.56
C LYS A 81 -6.50 8.11 18.69
N ASP A 82 -7.63 7.42 18.73
CA ASP A 82 -8.83 7.82 18.01
C ASP A 82 -9.86 8.50 18.91
N ARG A 83 -10.72 9.31 18.31
CA ARG A 83 -11.88 9.92 18.98
C ARG A 83 -12.96 8.86 19.17
N LEU A 84 -13.80 9.02 20.20
CA LEU A 84 -14.97 8.16 20.41
C LEU A 84 -15.82 8.11 19.12
N GLY A 85 -16.10 6.91 18.61
CA GLY A 85 -16.91 6.68 17.41
C GLY A 85 -16.16 6.68 16.08
N ALA A 86 -14.84 6.87 16.05
CA ALA A 86 -14.04 6.70 14.83
C ALA A 86 -13.62 5.24 14.62
N SER A 87 -13.44 4.82 13.35
CA SER A 87 -12.81 3.53 13.05
C SER A 87 -11.41 3.47 13.69
N PRO A 88 -11.05 2.37 14.35
CA PRO A 88 -9.74 2.22 14.96
C PRO A 88 -8.62 2.29 13.91
N LYS A 89 -7.53 2.97 14.24
CA LYS A 89 -6.37 3.15 13.36
C LYS A 89 -5.07 2.74 14.02
N VAL A 90 -4.14 2.30 13.18
CA VAL A 90 -2.76 2.01 13.56
C VAL A 90 -1.81 2.76 12.63
N SER A 91 -0.65 3.13 13.14
CA SER A 91 0.48 3.54 12.32
C SER A 91 1.33 2.31 12.02
N ILE A 92 1.56 2.02 10.74
CA ILE A 92 2.52 1.03 10.28
C ILE A 92 3.62 1.75 9.51
N ASN A 93 4.87 1.63 9.96
CA ASN A 93 6.03 2.32 9.38
C ASN A 93 5.73 3.82 9.11
N GLN A 94 5.21 4.51 10.13
CA GLN A 94 4.85 5.93 10.13
C GLN A 94 3.70 6.33 9.18
N THR A 95 2.96 5.37 8.64
CA THR A 95 1.80 5.61 7.78
C THR A 95 0.54 5.12 8.47
N ALA A 96 -0.57 5.86 8.39
CA ALA A 96 -1.83 5.47 9.02
C ALA A 96 -2.60 4.42 8.20
N TRP A 97 -3.14 3.42 8.89
CA TRP A 97 -3.96 2.35 8.35
C TRP A 97 -5.23 2.22 9.18
N GLU A 98 -6.32 1.79 8.55
CA GLU A 98 -7.57 1.47 9.23
C GLU A 98 -7.54 0.01 9.70
N VAL A 99 -7.96 -0.24 10.93
CA VAL A 99 -8.18 -1.59 11.45
C VAL A 99 -9.63 -1.97 11.14
N VAL A 100 -9.81 -3.02 10.36
CA VAL A 100 -11.12 -3.52 9.91
C VAL A 100 -11.58 -4.78 10.66
N GLY A 101 -10.67 -5.42 11.42
CA GLY A 101 -10.98 -6.61 12.19
C GLY A 101 -9.78 -7.15 12.96
N ILE A 102 -10.00 -8.25 13.66
CA ILE A 102 -8.97 -9.00 14.40
C ILE A 102 -9.14 -10.48 14.06
N ILE A 103 -8.03 -11.15 13.72
CA ILE A 103 -8.00 -12.60 13.43
C ILE A 103 -6.78 -13.18 14.15
N ASP A 104 -6.98 -14.23 14.96
CA ASP A 104 -5.92 -14.94 15.72
C ASP A 104 -4.96 -14.03 16.50
N GLY A 105 -5.50 -12.95 17.07
CA GLY A 105 -4.73 -11.94 17.81
C GLY A 105 -3.91 -10.98 16.93
N GLY A 106 -3.97 -11.12 15.61
CA GLY A 106 -3.47 -10.17 14.62
C GLY A 106 -4.53 -9.14 14.21
N TYR A 107 -4.09 -7.99 13.71
CA TYR A 107 -4.97 -6.95 13.19
C TYR A 107 -5.18 -7.11 11.70
N VAL A 108 -6.43 -7.14 11.26
CA VAL A 108 -6.75 -6.99 9.83
C VAL A 108 -6.80 -5.50 9.52
N VAL A 109 -5.94 -5.05 8.60
CA VAL A 109 -5.74 -3.64 8.28
C VAL A 109 -5.94 -3.36 6.79
N ARG A 110 -6.38 -2.13 6.52
CA ARG A 110 -6.57 -1.58 5.17
C ARG A 110 -5.83 -0.27 5.01
N TYR A 111 -5.17 -0.10 3.87
CA TYR A 111 -4.61 1.19 3.45
C TYR A 111 -5.62 1.94 2.56
N GLY A 112 -5.99 3.15 2.96
CA GLY A 112 -6.99 3.93 2.23
C GLY A 112 -8.36 3.23 2.21
N ARG A 113 -9.06 3.34 1.08
CA ARG A 113 -10.36 2.67 0.85
C ARG A 113 -10.25 1.39 0.01
N GLY A 114 -9.04 1.05 -0.42
CA GLY A 114 -8.77 0.00 -1.39
C GLY A 114 -8.67 -1.40 -0.85
N GLN A 115 -8.73 -2.35 -1.77
CA GLN A 115 -8.18 -3.70 -1.59
C GLN A 115 -6.71 -3.69 -2.05
N PRO A 116 -5.86 -4.58 -1.55
CA PRO A 116 -6.14 -5.72 -0.68
C PRO A 116 -6.09 -5.40 0.82
N LEU A 117 -6.72 -6.26 1.64
CA LEU A 117 -6.54 -6.30 3.10
C LEU A 117 -5.24 -7.03 3.48
N TYR A 118 -4.68 -6.65 4.62
CA TYR A 118 -3.47 -7.27 5.18
C TYR A 118 -3.70 -7.66 6.63
N VAL A 119 -3.08 -8.76 7.06
CA VAL A 119 -3.01 -9.19 8.45
C VAL A 119 -1.66 -8.73 9.01
N ALA A 120 -1.70 -7.91 10.05
CA ALA A 120 -0.56 -7.56 10.87
C ALA A 120 -0.49 -8.52 12.05
N GLU A 121 0.56 -9.34 12.09
CA GLU A 121 0.80 -10.34 13.14
C GLU A 121 2.18 -10.11 13.78
N ARG A 122 2.38 -10.60 15.00
CA ARG A 122 3.69 -10.53 15.66
C ARG A 122 4.69 -11.42 14.93
N SER A 123 5.89 -10.91 14.68
CA SER A 123 6.95 -11.70 14.06
C SER A 123 7.39 -12.82 15.04
N PRO A 124 7.41 -14.10 14.60
CA PRO A 124 7.91 -15.19 15.43
C PRO A 124 9.40 -15.04 15.79
N ALA A 125 10.17 -14.40 14.90
CA ALA A 125 11.62 -14.20 15.07
C ALA A 125 11.94 -13.01 15.98
N ASP A 126 11.03 -12.02 16.08
CA ASP A 126 11.18 -10.85 16.94
C ASP A 126 9.80 -10.36 17.41
N PRO A 127 9.36 -10.74 18.63
CA PRO A 127 8.06 -10.34 19.15
C PRO A 127 7.88 -8.82 19.29
N ALA A 128 8.95 -8.01 19.25
CA ALA A 128 8.82 -6.55 19.26
C ALA A 128 8.37 -6.00 17.90
N ARG A 129 8.55 -6.78 16.82
CA ARG A 129 8.25 -6.40 15.43
C ARG A 129 6.99 -7.07 14.91
N TRP A 130 6.43 -6.46 13.88
CA TRP A 130 5.25 -6.96 13.18
C TRP A 130 5.61 -7.47 11.79
N ARG A 131 4.86 -8.45 11.32
CA ARG A 131 4.85 -8.91 9.93
C ARG A 131 3.50 -8.54 9.34
N LEU A 132 3.51 -8.07 8.10
CA LEU A 132 2.32 -7.91 7.28
C LEU A 132 2.24 -9.05 6.27
N ARG A 133 1.03 -9.59 6.09
CA ARG A 133 0.72 -10.56 5.04
C ARG A 133 -0.62 -10.23 4.40
N ARG A 134 -0.70 -10.27 3.08
CA ARG A 134 -1.95 -10.05 2.34
C ARG A 134 -2.96 -11.12 2.74
N GLN A 135 -4.18 -10.71 3.05
CA GLN A 135 -5.17 -11.59 3.68
C GLN A 135 -5.58 -12.75 2.78
N ASP A 136 -5.73 -12.54 1.47
CA ASP A 136 -5.99 -13.60 0.49
C ASP A 136 -4.88 -14.67 0.47
N LEU A 137 -3.63 -14.27 0.65
CA LEU A 137 -2.48 -15.19 0.78
C LEU A 137 -2.38 -15.83 2.17
N TRP A 138 -3.03 -15.27 3.17
CA TRP A 138 -3.13 -15.84 4.52
C TRP A 138 -4.20 -16.94 4.55
N LEU A 139 -5.39 -16.66 4.01
CA LEU A 139 -6.50 -17.62 3.92
C LEU A 139 -6.16 -18.84 3.06
N ALA A 140 -5.40 -18.64 1.97
CA ALA A 140 -4.93 -19.74 1.12
C ALA A 140 -3.89 -20.66 1.79
N GLY A 141 -3.25 -20.20 2.88
CA GLY A 141 -2.24 -20.97 3.62
C GLY A 141 -2.82 -21.84 4.73
N ASP A 142 -3.90 -21.38 5.39
CA ASP A 142 -4.37 -21.98 6.64
C ASP A 142 -5.84 -22.44 6.66
N GLY A 143 -6.60 -22.30 5.56
CA GLY A 143 -7.94 -22.88 5.46
C GLY A 143 -8.99 -22.33 6.44
N VAL A 144 -8.71 -21.18 7.09
CA VAL A 144 -9.63 -20.56 8.06
C VAL A 144 -10.50 -19.54 7.34
N THR A 145 -11.77 -19.85 7.15
CA THR A 145 -12.77 -18.87 6.69
C THR A 145 -13.03 -17.85 7.82
N PRO A 146 -12.98 -16.52 7.57
CA PRO A 146 -13.34 -15.56 8.59
C PRO A 146 -14.86 -15.61 8.82
N GLU A 147 -15.29 -15.93 10.04
CA GLU A 147 -16.68 -15.69 10.45
C GLU A 147 -16.88 -14.17 10.61
N LEU A 148 -17.91 -13.65 9.93
CA LEU A 148 -18.38 -12.27 10.01
C LEU A 148 -19.26 -12.06 11.24
#